data_AF-A0A529NPG4-F1
#
_entry.id   AF-A0A529NPG4-F1
#
_cell.length_a   1.000
_cell.length_b   1.000
_cell.length_c   1.000
_cell.angle_alpha   90.00
_cell.angle_beta   90.00
_cell.angle_gamma   90.00
#
_symmetry.space_group_name_H-M   'P 1'
#
loop_
_entity.id
_entity.type
_entity.pdbx_description
1 polymer ?
#
loop_
_entity_poly.entity_id
_entity_poly.type
_entity_poly.pdbx_seq_one_letter_code
_entity_poly.pdbx_strand_id
1 'polypeptide(L)'
;MVGSIIGVGLANQFMAPAGSATSGVDWSQATNVGTTLLVSPIIGFFAAAILLYAMKLLVRNPALYEAPKGNTPPPWWIRALLIFTCTGVSFAHGSNDGQKGMGLIMLILIGVVPTAYALNRTPDINYLEAYKSASVSVEQALGKYVKPGITVPDAKVAVQDAVRTRTWNDQTTVALQTYIHNTT
;
A
#
# COMPACT_ATOMS: atom_id res chain seq x y z
N MET A 1 11.31 6.21 -5.31
CA MET A 1 10.39 5.42 -4.44
C MET A 1 9.25 4.76 -5.22
N VAL A 2 8.39 5.51 -5.92
CA VAL A 2 7.26 4.90 -6.68
C VAL A 2 7.77 3.90 -7.73
N GLY A 3 8.80 4.27 -8.49
CA GLY A 3 9.41 3.37 -9.49
C GLY A 3 10.04 2.10 -8.90
N SER A 4 10.59 2.16 -7.68
CA SER A 4 11.14 0.97 -7.01
C SER A 4 10.03 0.04 -6.50
N ILE A 5 8.89 0.57 -6.03
CA ILE A 5 7.73 -0.24 -5.61
C ILE A 5 7.11 -0.93 -6.83
N ILE A 6 6.89 -0.20 -7.92
CA ILE A 6 6.40 -0.76 -9.19
C ILE A 6 7.39 -1.80 -9.73
N GLY A 7 8.70 -1.52 -9.69
CA GLY A 7 9.75 -2.44 -10.14
C GLY A 7 9.77 -3.77 -9.37
N VAL A 8 9.62 -3.74 -8.05
CA VAL A 8 9.52 -4.96 -7.22
C VAL A 8 8.23 -5.73 -7.53
N GLY A 9 7.10 -5.03 -7.70
CA GLY A 9 5.84 -5.66 -8.11
C GLY A 9 5.91 -6.35 -9.47
N LEU A 10 6.58 -5.72 -10.45
CA LEU A 10 6.84 -6.32 -11.77
C LEU A 10 7.80 -7.50 -11.68
N ALA A 11 8.92 -7.38 -10.95
CA ALA A 11 9.86 -8.48 -10.77
C ALA A 11 9.20 -9.71 -10.13
N ASN A 12 8.32 -9.49 -9.14
CA ASN A 12 7.53 -10.56 -8.52
C ASN A 12 6.56 -11.22 -9.51
N GLN A 13 5.95 -10.44 -10.42
CA GLN A 13 5.10 -11.01 -11.48
C GLN A 13 5.90 -11.85 -12.48
N PHE A 14 7.12 -11.42 -12.83
CA PHE A 14 7.99 -12.19 -13.72
C PHE A 14 8.54 -13.48 -13.08
N MET A 15 8.70 -13.49 -11.75
CA MET A 15 9.14 -14.67 -11.00
C MET A 15 8.01 -15.62 -10.60
N ALA A 16 6.74 -15.20 -10.68
CA ALA A 16 5.60 -16.02 -10.30
C ALA A 16 5.30 -17.11 -11.37
N PRO A 17 4.95 -18.35 -10.96
CA PRO A 17 4.59 -19.42 -11.90
C PRO A 17 3.43 -19.03 -12.83
N ALA A 18 3.46 -19.54 -14.07
CA ALA A 18 2.46 -19.25 -15.09
C ALA A 18 1.03 -19.56 -14.59
N GLY A 19 0.21 -18.51 -14.41
CA GLY A 19 -1.19 -18.62 -13.98
C GLY A 19 -1.64 -17.63 -12.91
N SER A 20 -0.72 -16.96 -12.20
CA SER A 20 -1.05 -15.95 -11.18
C SER A 20 -0.71 -14.51 -11.62
N ALA A 21 -0.76 -14.24 -12.93
CA ALA A 21 -0.46 -12.93 -13.48
C ALA A 21 -1.72 -12.06 -13.45
N THR A 22 -1.75 -11.01 -12.62
CA THR A 22 -2.42 -9.72 -12.91
C THR A 22 -2.47 -8.75 -11.72
N SER A 23 -2.26 -9.16 -10.47
CA SER A 23 -2.68 -8.33 -9.32
C SER A 23 -1.58 -7.59 -8.55
N GLY A 24 -0.31 -7.71 -8.93
CA GLY A 24 0.80 -7.14 -8.14
C GLY A 24 0.99 -5.62 -8.28
N VAL A 25 0.43 -5.00 -9.32
CA VAL A 25 0.58 -3.56 -9.60
C VAL A 25 -0.78 -3.00 -10.01
N ASP A 26 -1.24 -1.97 -9.31
CA ASP A 26 -2.41 -1.21 -9.71
C ASP A 26 -2.06 -0.25 -10.85
N TRP A 27 -2.40 -0.65 -12.08
CA TRP A 27 -2.12 0.11 -13.30
C TRP A 27 -2.91 1.42 -13.39
N SER A 28 -4.08 1.49 -12.75
CA SER A 28 -4.85 2.74 -12.67
C SER A 28 -4.10 3.76 -11.81
N GLN A 29 -3.65 3.32 -10.63
CA GLN A 29 -2.92 4.17 -9.71
C GLN A 29 -1.55 4.59 -10.26
N ALA A 30 -0.83 3.68 -10.93
CA ALA A 30 0.45 3.99 -11.56
C ALA A 30 0.29 5.11 -12.62
N THR A 31 -0.76 5.04 -13.44
CA THR A 31 -1.08 6.06 -14.44
C THR A 31 -1.44 7.40 -13.78
N ASN A 32 -2.23 7.39 -12.70
CA ASN A 32 -2.58 8.59 -11.96
C ASN A 32 -1.35 9.29 -11.35
N VAL A 33 -0.41 8.52 -10.81
CA VAL A 33 0.83 9.09 -10.27
C VAL A 33 1.72 9.64 -11.40
N GLY A 34 1.83 8.92 -12.52
CA GLY A 34 2.59 9.37 -13.69
C GLY A 34 2.04 10.66 -14.31
N THR A 35 0.71 10.76 -14.46
CA THR A 35 0.04 11.97 -14.95
C THR A 35 0.20 13.14 -13.98
N THR A 36 0.06 12.90 -12.67
CA THR A 36 0.31 13.92 -11.64
C THR A 36 1.75 14.44 -11.69
N LEU A 37 2.73 13.56 -11.91
CA LEU A 37 4.14 13.93 -12.03
C LEU A 37 4.39 14.88 -13.22
N LEU A 38 3.71 14.67 -14.35
CA LEU A 38 3.81 15.50 -15.55
C LEU A 38 3.03 16.81 -15.44
N VAL A 39 1.87 16.79 -14.78
CA VAL A 39 0.97 17.96 -14.68
C VAL A 39 1.43 18.91 -13.56
N SER A 40 2.04 18.40 -12.50
CA SER A 40 2.45 19.22 -11.34
C SER A 40 3.40 20.39 -11.68
N PRO A 41 4.41 20.28 -12.57
CA PRO A 41 5.27 21.41 -12.92
C PRO A 41 4.53 22.49 -13.71
N ILE A 42 3.57 22.08 -14.55
CA ILE A 42 2.76 23.00 -15.35
C ILE A 42 1.88 23.84 -14.41
N ILE A 43 1.16 23.18 -13.49
CA ILE A 43 0.35 23.86 -12.49
C ILE A 43 1.22 24.78 -11.62
N GLY A 44 2.38 24.29 -11.16
CA GLY A 44 3.32 25.08 -10.37
C GLY A 44 3.81 26.33 -11.10
N PHE A 45 4.11 26.23 -12.40
CA PHE A 45 4.53 27.35 -13.22
C PHE A 45 3.45 28.44 -13.33
N PHE A 46 2.21 28.05 -13.66
CA PHE A 46 1.10 29.00 -13.75
C PHE A 46 0.75 29.60 -12.40
N ALA A 47 0.75 28.82 -11.33
CA ALA A 47 0.51 29.31 -9.97
C ALA A 47 1.59 30.33 -9.55
N ALA A 48 2.86 30.07 -9.83
CA ALA A 48 3.95 31.01 -9.57
C ALA A 48 3.82 32.29 -10.40
N ALA A 49 3.43 32.19 -11.68
CA ALA A 49 3.20 33.35 -12.54
C ALA A 49 2.05 34.24 -12.03
N ILE A 50 0.94 33.62 -11.61
CA ILE A 50 -0.21 34.35 -11.02
C ILE A 50 0.19 35.01 -9.70
N LEU A 51 0.90 34.28 -8.82
CA LEU A 51 1.37 34.80 -7.55
C LEU A 51 2.30 36.01 -7.75
N LEU A 52 3.25 35.91 -8.69
CA LEU A 52 4.15 37.00 -9.05
C LEU A 52 3.39 38.22 -9.57
N TYR A 53 2.41 38.00 -10.45
CA TYR A 53 1.58 39.08 -10.98
C TYR A 53 0.77 39.78 -9.88
N ALA A 54 0.16 39.00 -8.97
CA ALA A 54 -0.57 39.52 -7.83
C ALA A 54 0.34 40.32 -6.89
N MET A 55 1.54 39.81 -6.59
CA MET A 55 2.54 40.54 -5.79
C MET A 55 2.96 41.84 -6.47
N LYS A 56 3.12 41.86 -7.81
CA LYS A 56 3.48 43.06 -8.57
C LYS A 56 2.39 44.13 -8.53
N LEU A 57 1.12 43.70 -8.45
CA LEU A 57 -0.02 44.60 -8.30
C LEU A 57 -0.13 45.16 -6.87
N LEU A 58 0.02 44.31 -5.86
CA LEU A 58 -0.22 44.64 -4.45
C LEU A 58 0.99 45.31 -3.77
N VAL A 59 2.21 44.91 -4.13
CA VAL A 59 3.46 45.42 -3.57
C VAL A 59 4.21 46.17 -4.66
N ARG A 60 3.98 47.49 -4.73
CA ARG A 60 4.61 48.41 -5.68
C ARG A 60 6.01 48.88 -5.27
N ASN A 61 6.74 48.10 -4.46
CA ASN A 61 8.08 48.48 -3.99
C ASN A 61 9.17 47.87 -4.89
N PRO A 62 9.92 48.69 -5.67
CA PRO A 62 10.96 48.19 -6.58
C PRO A 62 12.10 47.46 -5.85
N ALA A 63 12.33 47.74 -4.56
CA ALA A 63 13.35 47.07 -3.76
C ALA A 63 13.10 45.56 -3.53
N LEU A 64 11.88 45.05 -3.79
CA LEU A 64 11.57 43.62 -3.72
C LEU A 64 11.89 42.88 -5.03
N TYR A 65 11.97 43.61 -6.15
CA TYR A 65 12.16 43.04 -7.50
C TYR A 65 13.54 43.34 -8.08
N GLU A 66 14.28 44.29 -7.51
CA GLU A 66 15.68 44.54 -7.85
C GLU A 66 16.62 43.62 -7.07
N ALA A 67 17.64 43.11 -7.75
CA ALA A 67 18.71 42.36 -7.09
C ALA A 67 19.44 43.26 -6.06
N PRO A 68 19.86 42.73 -4.89
CA PRO A 68 20.60 43.50 -3.91
C PRO A 68 21.87 44.11 -4.53
N LYS A 69 22.06 45.42 -4.41
CA LYS A 69 23.28 46.10 -4.87
C LYS A 69 24.34 46.04 -3.76
N GLY A 70 25.41 45.26 -3.97
CA GLY A 70 26.54 45.12 -3.04
C GLY A 70 26.25 44.23 -1.82
N ASN A 71 26.97 44.43 -0.72
CA ASN A 71 26.85 43.66 0.55
C ASN A 71 25.85 44.27 1.54
N THR A 72 24.85 45.03 1.07
CA THR A 72 23.86 45.64 1.98
C THR A 72 22.82 44.62 2.41
N PRO A 73 22.61 44.42 3.73
CA PRO A 73 21.63 43.45 4.21
C PRO A 73 20.22 43.82 3.76
N PRO A 74 19.40 42.86 3.28
CA PRO A 74 18.03 43.16 2.88
C PRO A 74 17.22 43.68 4.08
N PRO A 75 16.30 44.63 3.87
CA PRO A 75 15.42 45.16 4.91
C PRO A 75 14.75 44.06 5.73
N TRP A 76 14.54 44.31 7.03
CA TRP A 76 14.02 43.34 7.98
C TRP A 76 12.72 42.65 7.55
N TRP A 77 11.83 43.37 6.86
CA TRP A 77 10.56 42.83 6.35
C TRP A 77 10.75 41.85 5.19
N ILE A 78 11.76 42.06 4.32
CA ILE A 78 12.11 41.12 3.24
C ILE A 78 12.67 39.83 3.84
N ARG A 79 13.46 39.94 4.91
CA ARG A 79 13.96 38.78 5.65
C ARG A 79 12.83 37.97 6.25
N ALA A 80 11.86 38.62 6.88
CA ALA A 80 10.67 37.95 7.43
C ALA A 80 9.86 37.25 6.33
N LEU A 81 9.66 37.90 5.18
CA LEU A 81 9.03 37.30 4.00
C LEU A 81 9.79 36.06 3.52
N LEU A 82 11.11 36.15 3.36
CA LEU A 82 11.95 35.03 2.92
C LEU A 82 11.89 33.86 3.90
N ILE A 83 12.04 34.12 5.21
CA ILE A 83 11.91 33.08 6.24
C ILE A 83 10.55 32.39 6.12
N PHE A 84 9.46 33.15 6.04
CA PHE A 84 8.12 32.59 5.93
C PHE A 84 7.93 31.75 4.67
N THR A 85 8.39 32.24 3.51
CA THR A 85 8.30 31.50 2.24
C THR A 85 9.15 30.22 2.26
N CYS A 86 10.39 30.27 2.75
CA CYS A 86 11.26 29.10 2.88
C CYS A 86 10.68 28.06 3.84
N THR A 87 10.15 28.50 4.98
CA THR A 87 9.47 27.61 5.93
C THR A 87 8.20 26.99 5.32
N GLY A 88 7.39 27.78 4.61
CA GLY A 88 6.18 27.29 3.95
C GLY A 88 6.47 26.22 2.90
N VAL A 89 7.48 26.45 2.04
CA VAL A 89 7.92 25.45 1.04
C VAL A 89 8.49 24.21 1.74
N SER A 90 9.31 24.38 2.78
CA SER A 90 9.88 23.26 3.54
C SER A 90 8.79 22.41 4.20
N PHE A 91 7.75 23.03 4.77
CA PHE A 91 6.63 22.31 5.36
C PHE A 91 5.79 21.57 4.31
N ALA A 92 5.45 22.22 3.20
CA ALA A 92 4.67 21.61 2.12
C ALA A 92 5.41 20.43 1.47
N HIS A 93 6.70 20.60 1.17
CA HIS A 93 7.53 19.54 0.61
C HIS A 93 7.78 18.42 1.62
N GLY A 94 8.05 18.79 2.89
CA GLY A 94 8.25 17.85 3.99
C GLY A 94 7.00 17.01 4.29
N SER A 95 5.80 17.59 4.18
CA SER A 95 4.54 16.85 4.34
C SER A 95 4.33 15.83 3.21
N ASN A 96 4.54 16.24 1.95
CA ASN A 96 4.42 15.37 0.79
C ASN A 96 5.43 14.21 0.82
N ASP A 97 6.69 14.51 1.15
CA ASP A 97 7.72 13.48 1.25
C ASP A 97 7.56 12.65 2.53
N GLY A 98 7.00 13.20 3.59
CA GLY A 98 6.56 12.48 4.79
C GLY A 98 5.49 11.43 4.48
N GLN A 99 4.51 11.74 3.63
CA GLN A 99 3.52 10.75 3.16
C GLN A 99 4.18 9.62 2.35
N LYS A 100 5.15 9.94 1.48
CA LYS A 100 5.89 8.93 0.72
C LYS A 100 6.73 8.04 1.65
N GLY A 101 7.46 8.64 2.58
CA GLY A 101 8.31 7.93 3.55
C GLY A 101 7.51 7.03 4.49
N MET A 102 6.38 7.52 5.00
CA MET A 102 5.48 6.71 5.85
C MET A 102 4.89 5.53 5.08
N GLY A 103 4.45 5.72 3.84
CA GLY A 103 3.97 4.63 3.00
C GLY A 103 5.03 3.55 2.76
N LEU A 104 6.28 3.94 2.57
CA LEU A 104 7.40 3.00 2.41
C LEU A 104 7.62 2.17 3.68
N ILE A 105 7.74 2.82 4.83
CA ILE A 105 7.94 2.15 6.13
C ILE A 105 6.79 1.17 6.40
N MET A 106 5.56 1.57 6.09
CA MET A 106 4.38 0.70 6.25
C MET A 106 4.47 -0.55 5.36
N LEU A 107 4.87 -0.40 4.09
CA LEU A 107 5.08 -1.54 3.19
C LEU A 107 6.19 -2.47 3.67
N ILE A 108 7.28 -1.93 4.22
CA ILE A 108 8.35 -2.74 4.85
C ILE A 108 7.79 -3.52 6.04
N LEU A 109 7.06 -2.86 6.94
CA LEU A 109 6.52 -3.49 8.15
C LEU A 109 5.55 -4.64 7.81
N ILE A 110 4.67 -4.43 6.83
CA ILE A 110 3.77 -5.48 6.33
C ILE A 110 4.56 -6.63 5.69
N GLY A 111 5.61 -6.33 4.94
CA GLY A 111 6.44 -7.35 4.26
C GLY A 111 7.33 -8.16 5.20
N VAL A 112 7.94 -7.53 6.20
CA VAL A 112 8.91 -8.16 7.11
C VAL A 112 8.22 -8.84 8.29
N VAL A 113 7.11 -8.28 8.79
CA VAL A 113 6.38 -8.82 9.96
C VAL A 113 4.88 -8.99 9.66
N PRO A 114 4.52 -9.84 8.67
CA PRO A 114 3.14 -10.02 8.26
C PRO A 114 2.26 -10.53 9.42
N THR A 115 2.80 -11.36 10.32
CA THR A 115 2.04 -11.88 11.47
C THR A 115 1.80 -10.86 12.58
N ALA A 116 2.51 -9.72 12.60
CA ALA A 116 2.24 -8.64 13.56
C ALA A 116 1.28 -7.59 13.00
N TYR A 117 1.30 -7.37 11.68
CA TYR A 117 0.51 -6.33 11.02
C TYR A 117 -0.75 -6.85 10.31
N ALA A 118 -0.76 -8.11 9.85
CA ALA A 118 -1.89 -8.70 9.11
C ALA A 118 -2.71 -9.69 9.95
N LEU A 119 -2.18 -10.19 11.06
CA LEU A 119 -2.85 -11.19 11.89
C LEU A 119 -3.24 -10.62 13.25
N ASN A 120 -4.54 -10.57 13.54
CA ASN A 120 -5.02 -10.26 14.88
C ASN A 120 -4.63 -11.39 15.84
N ARG A 121 -3.71 -11.11 16.77
CA ARG A 121 -3.20 -12.09 17.74
C ARG A 121 -4.12 -12.29 18.94
N THR A 122 -5.25 -11.58 18.99
CA THR A 122 -6.22 -11.65 20.08
C THR A 122 -7.63 -11.75 19.51
N PRO A 123 -8.01 -12.90 18.92
CA PRO A 123 -9.42 -13.14 18.61
C PRO A 123 -10.22 -13.09 19.92
N ASP A 124 -11.36 -12.40 19.89
CA ASP A 124 -12.31 -12.37 21.02
C ASP A 124 -12.67 -13.81 21.43
N ILE A 125 -12.77 -14.07 22.74
CA ILE A 125 -13.08 -15.40 23.30
C ILE A 125 -14.39 -15.94 22.72
N ASN A 126 -15.33 -15.05 22.39
CA ASN A 126 -16.60 -15.42 21.73
C ASN A 126 -16.41 -16.05 20.34
N TYR A 127 -15.36 -15.67 19.59
CA TYR A 127 -15.06 -16.30 18.30
C TYR A 127 -14.51 -17.72 18.45
N LEU A 128 -13.91 -18.06 19.60
CA LEU A 128 -13.32 -19.37 19.82
C LEU A 128 -14.41 -20.46 19.92
N GLU A 129 -15.48 -20.16 20.64
CA GLU A 129 -16.62 -21.07 20.81
C GLU A 129 -17.49 -21.16 19.54
N ALA A 130 -17.67 -20.03 18.85
CA ALA A 130 -18.29 -20.01 17.52
C ALA A 130 -17.47 -20.82 16.49
N TYR A 131 -16.13 -20.71 16.53
CA TYR A 131 -15.25 -21.50 15.67
C TYR A 131 -15.35 -22.99 15.98
N LYS A 132 -15.31 -23.38 17.26
CA LYS A 132 -15.41 -24.78 17.66
C LYS A 132 -16.73 -25.42 17.22
N SER A 133 -17.86 -24.74 17.44
CA SER A 133 -19.18 -25.22 17.01
C SER A 133 -19.31 -25.30 15.48
N ALA A 134 -18.76 -24.32 14.76
CA ALA A 134 -18.72 -24.34 13.30
C ALA A 134 -17.86 -25.50 12.76
N SER A 135 -16.68 -25.76 13.33
CA SER A 135 -15.80 -26.87 12.92
C SER A 135 -16.48 -28.22 13.06
N VAL A 136 -17.17 -28.48 14.18
CA VAL A 136 -17.95 -29.72 14.39
C VAL A 136 -19.08 -29.84 13.36
N SER A 137 -19.78 -28.75 13.06
CA SER A 137 -20.86 -28.73 12.07
C SER A 137 -20.35 -29.04 10.66
N VAL A 138 -19.17 -28.52 10.30
CA VAL A 138 -18.51 -28.78 9.02
C VAL A 138 -18.05 -30.22 8.93
N GLU A 139 -17.47 -30.80 9.98
CA GLU A 139 -17.06 -32.21 10.02
C GLU A 139 -18.27 -33.15 9.81
N GLN A 140 -19.38 -32.87 10.48
CA GLN A 140 -20.63 -33.62 10.32
C GLN A 140 -21.23 -33.50 8.92
N ALA A 141 -21.14 -32.31 8.30
CA ALA A 141 -21.59 -32.11 6.94
C ALA A 141 -20.71 -32.85 5.93
N LEU A 142 -19.38 -32.75 6.07
CA LEU A 142 -18.40 -33.42 5.20
C LEU A 142 -18.53 -34.94 5.29
N GLY A 143 -18.79 -35.49 6.48
CA GLY A 143 -18.98 -36.94 6.68
C GLY A 143 -20.09 -37.54 5.79
N LYS A 144 -21.07 -36.75 5.35
CA LYS A 144 -22.13 -37.19 4.42
C LYS A 144 -21.67 -37.32 2.96
N TYR A 145 -20.55 -36.69 2.61
CA TYR A 145 -20.01 -36.64 1.24
C TYR A 145 -18.70 -37.42 1.08
N VAL A 146 -18.20 -38.06 2.15
CA VAL A 146 -17.03 -38.93 2.10
C VAL A 146 -17.37 -40.21 1.33
N LYS A 147 -16.66 -40.44 0.22
CA LYS A 147 -16.75 -41.69 -0.53
C LYS A 147 -15.85 -42.75 0.11
N PRO A 148 -16.34 -43.98 0.34
CA PRO A 148 -15.53 -45.04 0.92
C PRO A 148 -14.40 -45.46 -0.04
N GLY A 149 -13.19 -45.67 0.49
CA GLY A 149 -12.02 -46.16 -0.25
C GLY A 149 -11.05 -45.09 -0.77
N ILE A 150 -11.33 -43.80 -0.54
CA ILE A 150 -10.40 -42.71 -0.87
C ILE A 150 -9.50 -42.42 0.34
N THR A 151 -8.18 -42.58 0.18
CA THR A 151 -7.19 -42.22 1.19
C THR A 151 -6.36 -41.02 0.71
N VAL A 152 -6.05 -40.11 1.64
CA VAL A 152 -5.23 -38.93 1.37
C VAL A 152 -3.94 -39.04 2.19
N PRO A 153 -2.75 -39.13 1.56
CA PRO A 153 -1.48 -39.26 2.27
C PRO A 153 -1.11 -38.03 3.10
N ASP A 154 -1.40 -36.83 2.59
CA ASP A 154 -1.17 -35.56 3.27
C ASP A 154 -2.39 -34.63 3.09
N ALA A 155 -3.19 -34.54 4.15
CA ALA A 155 -4.39 -33.72 4.19
C ALA A 155 -4.09 -32.22 3.98
N LYS A 156 -2.96 -31.72 4.50
CA LYS A 156 -2.59 -30.30 4.42
C LYS A 156 -2.24 -29.91 2.99
N VAL A 157 -1.43 -30.73 2.32
CA VAL A 157 -1.03 -30.48 0.92
C VAL A 157 -2.25 -30.56 0.00
N ALA A 158 -3.11 -31.56 0.17
CA ALA A 158 -4.31 -31.72 -0.66
C ALA A 158 -5.32 -30.57 -0.48
N VAL A 159 -5.50 -30.05 0.74
CA VAL A 159 -6.33 -28.85 0.99
C VAL A 159 -5.68 -27.60 0.40
N GLN A 160 -4.37 -27.43 0.58
CA GLN A 160 -3.62 -26.31 0.03
C GLN A 160 -3.69 -26.27 -1.51
N ASP A 161 -3.59 -27.43 -2.15
CA ASP A 161 -3.71 -27.56 -3.59
C ASP A 161 -5.12 -27.23 -4.06
N ALA A 162 -6.16 -27.74 -3.40
CA ALA A 162 -7.55 -27.43 -3.73
C ALA A 162 -7.85 -25.92 -3.62
N VAL A 163 -7.31 -25.24 -2.61
CA VAL A 163 -7.42 -23.78 -2.46
C VAL A 163 -6.65 -23.05 -3.57
N ARG A 164 -5.45 -23.53 -3.90
CA ARG A 164 -4.58 -22.95 -4.94
C ARG A 164 -5.20 -23.07 -6.33
N THR A 165 -5.73 -24.24 -6.68
CA THR A 165 -6.32 -24.52 -8.00
C THR A 165 -7.79 -24.12 -8.08
N ARG A 166 -8.42 -23.81 -6.94
CA ARG A 166 -9.87 -23.59 -6.80
C ARG A 166 -10.71 -24.75 -7.34
N THR A 167 -10.17 -25.96 -7.32
CA THR A 167 -10.86 -27.17 -7.80
C THR A 167 -11.17 -28.08 -6.62
N TRP A 168 -12.41 -28.57 -6.58
CA TRP A 168 -12.86 -29.53 -5.59
C TRP A 168 -12.84 -30.93 -6.20
N ASN A 169 -12.21 -31.88 -5.53
CA ASN A 169 -12.21 -33.28 -5.95
C ASN A 169 -12.58 -34.20 -4.77
N ASP A 170 -12.75 -35.49 -5.05
CA ASP A 170 -13.15 -36.49 -4.04
C ASP A 170 -12.11 -36.63 -2.91
N GLN A 171 -10.83 -36.37 -3.19
CA GLN A 171 -9.77 -36.34 -2.18
C GLN A 171 -9.82 -35.08 -1.31
N THR A 172 -10.29 -33.93 -1.84
CA THR A 172 -10.44 -32.67 -1.09
C THR A 172 -11.40 -32.83 0.08
N THR A 173 -12.52 -33.54 -0.11
CA THR A 173 -13.50 -33.78 0.97
C THR A 173 -12.88 -34.54 2.13
N VAL A 174 -12.15 -35.62 1.85
CA VAL A 174 -11.47 -36.46 2.86
C VAL A 174 -10.30 -35.71 3.49
N ALA A 175 -9.52 -34.99 2.69
CA ALA A 175 -8.41 -34.16 3.15
C ALA A 175 -8.88 -33.07 4.10
N LEU A 176 -9.94 -32.34 3.76
CA LEU A 176 -10.48 -31.25 4.57
C LEU A 176 -11.04 -31.77 5.89
N GLN A 177 -11.79 -32.88 5.87
CA GLN A 177 -12.28 -33.50 7.09
C GLN A 177 -11.13 -33.90 8.02
N THR A 178 -10.12 -34.58 7.47
CA THR A 178 -8.93 -35.02 8.23
C THR A 178 -8.14 -33.83 8.78
N TYR A 179 -8.03 -32.75 7.99
CA TYR A 179 -7.36 -31.52 8.39
C TYR A 179 -8.08 -30.80 9.54
N ILE A 180 -9.41 -30.69 9.47
CA ILE A 180 -10.23 -30.09 10.55
C ILE A 180 -10.11 -30.95 11.82
N HIS A 181 -10.25 -32.27 11.70
CA HIS A 181 -10.14 -33.19 12.83
C HIS A 181 -8.80 -33.07 13.56
N ASN A 182 -7.70 -32.90 12.84
CA ASN A 182 -6.36 -32.76 13.43
C ASN A 182 -6.05 -31.37 13.99
N THR A 183 -6.88 -30.35 13.68
CA THR A 183 -6.63 -28.94 14.05
C THR A 183 -7.61 -28.43 15.11
N THR A 184 -8.61 -29.22 15.49
CA THR A 184 -9.61 -28.90 16.52
C THR A 184 -9.27 -29.59 17.84
#